data_AF-X1B3W2-F1
#
_entry.id   AF-X1B3W2-F1
#
_cell.length_a   1.000
_cell.length_b   1.000
_cell.length_c   1.000
_cell.angle_alpha   90.00
_cell.angle_beta   90.00
_cell.angle_gamma   90.00
#
_symmetry.space_group_name_H-M   'P 1'
#
loop_
_entity.id
_entity.type
_entity.pdbx_description
1 polymer ?
#
loop_
_entity_poly.entity_id
_entity_poly.type
_entity_poly.pdbx_seq_one_letter_code
_entity_poly.pdbx_strand_id
1 'polypeptide(L)'
;LQKTLNPVQDGVTRGDLSFRVNDKVMQIKNNYDKEVFNGDIGRIVGIRPDDHEVIIAFDGRNVNYDFSELDEIVLAYAVSVHKSQGSEYRQSDQSRSVGVCEYL
;
A
#
# COMPACT_ATOMS: atom_id res chain seq x y z
N LEU A 1 16.75 28.68 -12.59
CA LEU A 1 17.33 28.05 -11.38
C LEU A 1 16.21 27.25 -10.69
N GLN A 2 15.37 26.50 -11.41
CA GLN A 2 15.61 25.09 -11.77
C GLN A 2 16.56 24.40 -10.76
N LYS A 3 16.18 24.40 -9.49
CA LYS A 3 16.61 23.38 -8.53
C LYS A 3 16.30 22.05 -9.23
N THR A 4 17.27 21.31 -9.76
CA THR A 4 18.37 20.68 -9.03
C THR A 4 17.76 19.93 -7.85
N LEU A 5 17.88 18.61 -7.87
CA LEU A 5 17.48 17.65 -6.84
C LEU A 5 16.22 16.86 -7.20
N ASN A 6 16.36 15.96 -8.18
CA ASN A 6 15.79 14.62 -8.08
C ASN A 6 16.70 13.76 -7.16
N PRO A 7 16.56 13.82 -5.83
CA PRO A 7 16.58 12.64 -5.00
C PRO A 7 15.14 12.53 -4.52
N VAL A 8 14.45 11.44 -4.78
CA VAL A 8 14.59 10.26 -3.94
C VAL A 8 14.25 9.06 -4.82
N GLN A 9 14.87 7.93 -4.56
CA GLN A 9 14.45 6.64 -5.12
C GLN A 9 12.95 6.46 -4.80
N ASP A 10 12.12 6.72 -5.82
CA ASP A 10 10.68 6.96 -5.75
C ASP A 10 9.95 5.73 -5.20
N GLY A 11 9.64 5.79 -3.91
CA GLY A 11 8.73 4.88 -3.26
C GLY A 11 7.82 5.65 -2.32
N VAL A 12 6.52 5.42 -2.42
CA VAL A 12 5.56 5.97 -1.45
C VAL A 12 5.22 4.90 -0.42
N THR A 13 5.35 5.25 0.86
CA THR A 13 4.93 4.39 1.96
C THR A 13 3.63 4.94 2.53
N ARG A 14 2.56 4.14 2.50
CA ARG A 14 1.24 4.47 3.02
C ARG A 14 0.81 3.36 3.98
N GLY A 15 0.83 3.68 5.28
CA GLY A 15 0.68 2.68 6.33
C GLY A 15 1.80 1.64 6.28
N ASP A 16 1.44 0.36 6.21
CA ASP A 16 2.38 -0.77 6.10
C ASP A 16 2.78 -1.12 4.65
N LEU A 17 2.19 -0.46 3.65
CA LEU A 17 2.45 -0.73 2.24
C LEU A 17 3.47 0.28 1.68
N SER A 18 4.57 -0.22 1.12
CA SER A 18 5.55 0.58 0.39
C SER A 18 5.47 0.23 -1.09
N PHE A 19 5.02 1.19 -1.89
CA PHE A 19 4.94 1.09 -3.34
C PHE A 19 6.21 1.66 -3.95
N ARG A 20 6.84 0.94 -4.88
CA ARG A 20 8.03 1.39 -5.60
C ARG A 20 7.81 1.27 -7.10
N VAL A 21 8.54 2.09 -7.86
CA VAL A 21 8.59 1.93 -9.31
C VAL A 21 9.01 0.50 -9.65
N ASN A 22 8.34 -0.11 -10.61
CA ASN A 22 8.43 -1.51 -11.05
C ASN A 22 7.69 -2.55 -10.20
N ASP A 23 7.03 -2.18 -9.11
CA ASP A 23 6.21 -3.13 -8.35
C ASP A 23 4.97 -3.57 -9.13
N LYS A 24 4.63 -4.86 -8.97
CA LYS A 24 3.38 -5.42 -9.49
C LYS A 24 2.26 -5.14 -8.52
N VAL A 25 1.17 -4.64 -9.05
CA VAL A 25 -0.03 -4.28 -8.32
C VAL A 25 -1.25 -4.95 -8.94
N MET A 26 -2.30 -5.09 -8.15
CA MET A 26 -3.58 -5.62 -8.59
C MET A 26 -4.67 -4.64 -8.17
N GLN A 27 -5.59 -4.36 -9.09
CA GLN A 27 -6.80 -3.60 -8.79
C GLN A 27 -7.77 -4.49 -8.00
N ILE A 28 -8.29 -3.99 -6.88
CA ILE A 28 -9.25 -4.72 -6.04
C ILE A 28 -10.69 -4.19 -6.12
N LYS A 29 -10.92 -3.10 -6.85
CA LYS A 29 -12.25 -2.52 -7.05
C LYS A 29 -12.43 -2.03 -8.48
N ASN A 30 -13.61 -2.18 -9.07
CA ASN A 30 -13.85 -1.71 -10.43
C ASN A 30 -13.83 -0.17 -10.45
N ASN A 31 -13.05 0.40 -11.37
CA ASN A 31 -13.00 1.83 -11.63
C ASN A 31 -13.37 2.06 -13.11
N TYR A 32 -14.63 2.47 -13.33
CA TYR A 32 -15.21 2.62 -14.66
C TYR A 32 -14.66 3.83 -15.42
N ASP A 33 -14.29 4.91 -14.72
CA ASP A 33 -13.66 6.09 -15.33
C ASP A 33 -12.31 5.76 -15.96
N LYS A 34 -11.56 4.85 -15.34
CA LYS A 34 -10.22 4.43 -15.79
C LYS A 34 -10.23 3.15 -16.64
N GLU A 35 -11.40 2.56 -16.86
CA GLU A 35 -11.58 1.28 -17.56
C GLU A 35 -10.75 0.12 -16.97
N VAL A 36 -10.58 0.09 -15.64
CA VAL A 36 -9.82 -0.94 -14.93
C VAL A 36 -10.72 -1.70 -13.96
N PHE A 37 -10.57 -3.03 -13.93
CA PHE A 37 -11.48 -3.92 -13.22
C PHE A 37 -10.74 -4.68 -12.11
N ASN A 38 -11.52 -5.17 -11.13
CA ASN A 38 -10.98 -6.04 -10.09
C ASN A 38 -10.30 -7.27 -10.73
N GLY A 39 -9.06 -7.52 -10.31
CA GLY A 39 -8.24 -8.61 -10.81
C GLY A 39 -7.25 -8.18 -11.90
N ASP A 40 -7.37 -6.97 -12.44
CA ASP A 40 -6.39 -6.44 -13.39
C ASP A 40 -5.03 -6.25 -12.71
N ILE A 41 -3.98 -6.77 -13.37
CA ILE A 41 -2.62 -6.68 -12.88
C ILE A 41 -1.91 -5.55 -13.62
N GLY A 42 -1.44 -4.59 -12.84
CA GLY A 42 -0.66 -3.45 -13.31
C GLY A 42 0.78 -3.49 -12.82
N ARG A 43 1.59 -2.59 -13.37
CA ARG A 43 2.94 -2.31 -12.87
C ARG A 43 3.14 -0.82 -12.66
N ILE A 44 3.71 -0.44 -11.54
CA ILE A 44 4.04 0.96 -11.28
C ILE A 44 5.16 1.38 -12.22
N VAL A 45 4.91 2.39 -13.05
CA VAL A 45 5.89 2.92 -14.01
C VAL A 45 6.47 4.26 -13.56
N GLY A 46 5.82 4.94 -12.62
CA GLY A 46 6.31 6.17 -12.03
C GLY A 46 5.53 6.55 -10.78
N ILE A 47 6.18 7.29 -9.89
CA ILE A 47 5.56 7.90 -8.72
C ILE A 47 5.94 9.38 -8.77
N ARG A 48 4.98 10.26 -8.49
CA ARG A 48 5.15 11.71 -8.41
C ARG A 48 4.70 12.17 -7.04
N PRO A 49 5.61 12.21 -6.05
CA PRO A 49 5.25 12.59 -4.69
C PRO A 49 4.88 14.07 -4.57
N ASP A 50 5.34 14.94 -5.46
CA ASP A 50 4.98 16.37 -5.48
C ASP A 50 3.50 16.56 -5.84
N ASP A 51 3.04 15.86 -6.88
CA ASP A 51 1.65 15.85 -7.34
C ASP A 51 0.75 14.87 -6.56
N HIS A 52 1.30 14.07 -5.64
CA HIS A 52 0.60 12.97 -4.96
C HIS A 52 -0.01 11.93 -5.91
N GLU A 53 0.67 11.68 -7.03
CA GLU A 53 0.21 10.75 -8.07
C GLU A 53 1.12 9.51 -8.20
N VAL A 54 0.52 8.40 -8.57
CA VAL A 54 1.19 7.14 -8.96
C VAL A 54 0.72 6.77 -10.35
N ILE A 55 1.65 6.45 -11.24
CA ILE A 55 1.37 6.04 -12.60
C ILE A 55 1.52 4.53 -12.68
N ILE A 56 0.43 3.85 -13.00
CA ILE A 56 0.35 2.40 -13.09
C ILE A 56 0.05 2.03 -14.55
N ALA A 57 0.85 1.13 -15.12
CA ALA A 57 0.61 0.58 -16.44
C ALA A 57 -0.22 -0.71 -16.32
N PHE A 58 -1.46 -0.69 -16.82
CA PHE A 58 -2.36 -1.84 -16.95
C PHE A 58 -2.43 -2.24 -18.42
N ASP A 59 -2.02 -3.45 -18.79
CA ASP A 59 -2.00 -3.95 -20.17
C ASP A 59 -1.39 -2.94 -21.19
N GLY A 60 -0.32 -2.25 -20.77
CA GLY A 60 0.35 -1.23 -21.60
C GLY A 60 -0.32 0.15 -21.64
N ARG A 61 -1.44 0.36 -20.92
CA ARG A 61 -2.08 1.66 -20.73
C ARG A 61 -1.64 2.30 -19.42
N ASN A 62 -1.16 3.53 -19.49
CA ASN A 62 -0.77 4.30 -18.31
C ASN A 62 -1.99 4.96 -17.69
N VAL A 63 -2.24 4.64 -16.43
CA VAL A 63 -3.34 5.18 -15.64
C VAL A 63 -2.77 5.89 -14.42
N ASN A 64 -3.20 7.13 -14.20
CA ASN A 64 -2.81 7.93 -13.06
C ASN A 64 -3.73 7.63 -11.87
N TYR A 65 -3.13 7.50 -10.68
CA TYR A 65 -3.83 7.31 -9.41
C TYR A 65 -3.37 8.38 -8.44
N ASP A 66 -4.31 9.08 -7.83
CA ASP A 66 -4.00 9.87 -6.65
C ASP A 66 -3.65 8.94 -5.49
N PHE A 67 -2.86 9.43 -4.52
CA PHE A 67 -2.55 8.66 -3.32
C PHE A 67 -3.83 8.18 -2.61
N SER A 68 -4.89 8.98 -2.60
CA SER A 68 -6.21 8.65 -2.03
C SER A 68 -6.86 7.44 -2.68
N GLU A 69 -6.57 7.17 -3.95
CA GLU A 69 -7.10 6.04 -4.72
C GLU A 69 -6.24 4.77 -4.57
N LEU A 70 -5.07 4.84 -3.93
CA LEU A 70 -4.21 3.67 -3.70
C LEU A 70 -4.85 2.61 -2.79
N ASP A 71 -5.92 2.95 -2.06
CA ASP A 71 -6.73 1.96 -1.32
C ASP A 71 -7.43 0.95 -2.25
N GLU A 72 -7.66 1.32 -3.52
CA GLU A 72 -8.24 0.44 -4.53
C GLU A 72 -7.20 -0.50 -5.19
N ILE A 73 -5.94 -0.38 -4.78
CA ILE A 73 -4.79 -1.11 -5.32
C ILE A 73 -4.08 -1.88 -4.22
N VAL A 74 -3.71 -3.13 -4.51
CA VAL A 74 -2.86 -3.94 -3.61
C VAL A 74 -1.58 -4.37 -4.30
N LEU A 75 -0.49 -4.48 -3.55
CA LEU A 75 0.74 -5.10 -4.04
C LEU A 75 0.48 -6.59 -4.30
N ALA A 76 0.75 -7.05 -5.52
CA ALA A 76 0.46 -8.43 -5.94
C ALA A 76 1.23 -9.48 -5.11
N TYR A 77 2.29 -9.07 -4.42
CA TYR A 77 3.10 -9.92 -3.54
C TYR A 77 2.77 -9.78 -2.04
N ALA A 78 2.04 -8.74 -1.60
CA ALA A 78 1.79 -8.49 -0.18
C ALA A 78 0.72 -9.39 0.44
N VAL A 79 0.02 -10.21 -0.37
CA VAL A 79 -0.86 -11.28 0.12
C VAL A 79 -0.12 -12.26 1.03
N SER A 80 1.21 -12.42 0.87
CA SER A 80 2.01 -13.31 1.70
C SER A 80 2.18 -12.84 3.16
N VAL A 81 2.14 -11.52 3.43
CA VAL A 81 2.35 -11.00 4.79
C VAL A 81 1.03 -10.92 5.56
N HIS A 82 -0.08 -10.60 4.89
CA HIS A 82 -1.39 -10.51 5.53
C HIS A 82 -2.12 -11.84 5.72
N LYS A 83 -1.71 -12.94 5.08
CA LYS A 83 -2.20 -14.30 5.41
C LYS A 83 -1.53 -14.92 6.64
N SER A 84 -0.82 -14.12 7.44
CA SER A 84 -0.33 -14.48 8.78
C SER A 84 -0.99 -13.71 9.92
N GLN A 85 -1.83 -12.70 9.64
CA GLN A 85 -2.62 -12.01 10.67
C GLN A 85 -4.06 -12.57 10.73
N GLY A 86 -4.14 -13.88 10.96
CA GLY A 86 -5.27 -14.50 11.61
C GLY A 86 -4.80 -14.97 12.98
N SER A 87 -5.35 -14.36 14.05
CA SER A 87 -4.95 -14.39 15.48
C SER A 87 -4.05 -13.19 15.80
N GLU A 88 -4.46 -12.15 16.52
CA GLU A 88 -5.49 -12.07 17.55
C GLU A 88 -6.15 -10.68 17.52
N TYR A 89 -7.46 -10.66 17.29
CA TYR A 89 -8.31 -9.66 17.88
C TYR A 89 -8.33 -9.93 19.39
N ARG A 90 -7.63 -9.11 20.17
CA ARG A 90 -7.94 -8.92 21.59
C ARG A 90 -7.83 -7.44 21.93
N GLN A 91 -8.95 -6.75 21.70
CA GLN A 91 -9.33 -5.71 22.66
C GLN A 91 -9.43 -6.38 24.03
N SER A 92 -8.61 -5.94 24.98
CA SER A 92 -8.99 -5.91 26.39
C SER A 92 -8.02 -5.00 27.11
N ASP A 93 -8.54 -3.81 27.41
CA ASP A 93 -8.52 -3.23 28.74
C ASP A 93 -7.18 -3.28 29.48
N GLN A 94 -6.43 -2.18 29.35
CA GLN A 94 -5.29 -1.92 30.20
C GLN A 94 -5.80 -1.38 31.56
N SER A 95 -6.14 -2.28 32.48
CA SER A 95 -6.12 -1.96 33.91
C SER A 95 -5.23 -2.94 34.67
N ARG A 96 -4.16 -2.34 35.20
CA ARG A 96 -3.07 -2.93 35.95
C ARG A 96 -3.54 -3.58 37.25
N SER A 97 -3.02 -4.76 37.60
CA SER A 97 -2.47 -5.01 38.95
C SER A 97 -1.61 -6.29 38.95
N VAL A 98 -0.30 -6.05 39.00
CA VAL A 98 0.77 -6.84 39.61
C VAL A 98 0.36 -8.14 40.33
N GLY A 99 0.92 -9.25 39.85
CA GLY A 99 1.03 -10.48 40.62
C GLY A 99 2.02 -10.30 41.77
N VAL A 100 1.60 -10.74 42.96
CA VAL A 100 2.50 -11.01 44.08
C VAL A 100 2.60 -12.54 44.20
N CYS A 101 3.83 -13.03 44.04
CA CYS A 101 4.26 -14.34 44.47
C CYS A 101 4.25 -14.44 46.00
N GLU A 102 3.67 -15.50 46.55
CA GLU A 102 4.06 -16.19 47.80
C GLU A 102 3.38 -17.57 47.71
N TYR A 103 4.04 -18.73 47.56
CA TYR A 103 5.01 -19.43 48.42
C TYR A 103 4.50 -19.71 49.84
N LEU A 104 3.55 -20.64 49.97
CA LEU A 104 3.55 -21.82 50.86
C LEU A 104 2.26 -22.64 50.68
#